data_AF-A0AAJ1Q685-F1
#
_entry.id   AF-A0AAJ1Q685-F1
#
_cell.length_a   1.000
_cell.length_b   1.000
_cell.length_c   1.000
_cell.angle_alpha   90.00
_cell.angle_beta   90.00
_cell.angle_gamma   90.00
#
_symmetry.space_group_name_H-M   'P 1'
#
loop_
_entity.id
_entity.type
_entity.pdbx_description
1 polymer ?
#
loop_
_entity_poly.entity_id
_entity_poly.type
_entity_poly.pdbx_seq_one_letter_code
_entity_poly.pdbx_strand_id
1 'polypeptide(L)'
;MFEISVVDDVTLGKRIRKIRTGDNLNHKKYSQKEFAQLIDSTVQALSNWENGRNKPNAQRLRSIADLAGTSVDELISDELSRYEIFRKKLKNNDEKLWDQGRESIINYLEDDNYHSEALSFIYEIIYIYERWYGSNRNAIDYLATEIIKYLKTENKSGYYSILFYLSKNDSVYYASAENKLLEVVINIFSSDKHLFYQIAQTMIDNTRQKILEMGYDKTVYKNELTDCVREKVRYDFLDENYLNLLDGLKSLSEFAEELNDNMN
;
A
#
# COMPACT_ATOMS: atom_id res chain seq x y z
N MET A 1 -15.18 -23.84 -7.81
CA MET A 1 -14.18 -23.47 -8.84
C MET A 1 -14.42 -22.00 -9.15
N PHE A 2 -13.41 -21.14 -9.02
CA PHE A 2 -13.55 -19.71 -9.36
C PHE A 2 -13.49 -19.56 -10.89
N GLU A 3 -14.50 -18.92 -11.48
CA GLU A 3 -14.57 -18.66 -12.92
C GLU A 3 -13.88 -17.33 -13.25
N ILE A 4 -12.99 -17.34 -14.25
CA ILE A 4 -12.30 -16.14 -14.70
C ILE A 4 -13.29 -15.28 -15.49
N SER A 5 -13.54 -14.08 -14.99
CA SER A 5 -14.38 -13.08 -15.64
C SER A 5 -13.54 -12.20 -16.56
N VAL A 6 -14.02 -11.99 -17.80
CA VAL A 6 -13.33 -11.26 -18.86
C VAL A 6 -13.82 -9.81 -18.92
N VAL A 7 -12.90 -8.86 -19.05
CA VAL A 7 -13.21 -7.43 -19.13
C VAL A 7 -13.80 -7.02 -20.48
N ASP A 8 -14.50 -5.89 -20.50
CA ASP A 8 -14.96 -5.25 -21.74
C ASP A 8 -13.80 -4.68 -22.60
N ASP A 9 -14.10 -4.39 -23.86
CA ASP A 9 -13.13 -3.89 -24.84
C ASP A 9 -12.48 -2.55 -24.45
N VAL A 10 -13.20 -1.68 -23.74
CA VAL A 10 -12.69 -0.37 -23.28
C VAL A 10 -11.65 -0.58 -22.18
N THR A 11 -11.95 -1.44 -21.22
CA THR A 11 -11.06 -1.80 -20.11
C THR A 11 -9.80 -2.50 -20.64
N LEU A 12 -9.95 -3.45 -21.56
CA LEU A 12 -8.84 -4.11 -22.24
C LEU A 12 -7.98 -3.10 -23.03
N GLY A 13 -8.62 -2.19 -23.77
CA GLY A 13 -7.94 -1.15 -24.53
C GLY A 13 -7.07 -0.24 -23.68
N LYS A 14 -7.60 0.23 -22.54
CA LYS A 14 -6.84 1.02 -21.56
C LYS A 14 -5.63 0.27 -21.02
N ARG A 15 -5.75 -1.04 -20.77
CA ARG A 15 -4.63 -1.87 -20.31
C ARG A 15 -3.55 -2.02 -21.36
N ILE A 16 -3.92 -2.28 -22.63
CA ILE A 16 -2.97 -2.34 -23.75
C ILE A 16 -2.21 -1.01 -23.86
N ARG A 17 -2.92 0.11 -23.72
CA ARG A 17 -2.30 1.44 -23.72
C ARG A 17 -1.30 1.61 -22.57
N LYS A 18 -1.65 1.23 -21.34
CA LYS A 18 -0.74 1.28 -20.17
C LYS A 18 0.53 0.44 -20.38
N ILE A 19 0.39 -0.77 -20.92
CA ILE A 19 1.53 -1.64 -21.28
C ILE A 19 2.44 -0.93 -22.29
N ARG A 20 1.86 -0.31 -23.33
CA ARG A 20 2.62 0.41 -24.34
C ARG A 20 3.35 1.64 -23.77
N THR A 21 2.70 2.42 -22.91
CA THR A 21 3.27 3.65 -22.34
C THR A 21 4.24 3.40 -21.20
N GLY A 22 4.37 2.15 -20.72
CA GLY A 22 5.27 1.79 -19.64
C GLY A 22 4.83 2.34 -18.28
N ASP A 23 3.54 2.61 -18.10
CA ASP A 23 3.03 3.27 -16.88
C ASP A 23 2.80 2.28 -15.71
N ASN A 24 3.01 0.97 -15.91
CA ASN A 24 2.68 -0.06 -14.91
C ASN A 24 3.74 -1.16 -14.73
N LEU A 25 4.80 -1.13 -15.52
CA LEU A 25 5.83 -2.14 -15.61
C LEU A 25 7.08 -1.37 -16.05
N ASN A 26 8.27 -1.70 -15.54
CA ASN A 26 9.56 -1.07 -15.90
C ASN A 26 9.98 -1.32 -17.37
N HIS A 27 9.03 -1.22 -18.29
CA HIS A 27 9.16 -1.42 -19.71
C HIS A 27 9.45 -0.11 -20.42
N LYS A 28 10.11 -0.26 -21.55
CA LYS A 28 10.37 0.82 -22.49
C LYS A 28 9.05 1.45 -22.93
N LYS A 29 8.96 2.78 -22.92
CA LYS A 29 7.83 3.49 -23.52
C LYS A 29 7.90 3.33 -25.04
N TYR A 30 6.80 2.95 -25.66
CA TYR A 30 6.70 2.82 -27.11
C TYR A 30 5.69 3.81 -27.69
N SER A 31 6.03 4.38 -28.85
CA SER A 31 5.01 5.00 -29.72
C SER A 31 4.03 3.94 -30.22
N GLN A 32 2.84 4.35 -30.68
CA GLN A 32 1.90 3.42 -31.30
C GLN A 32 2.51 2.71 -32.53
N LYS A 33 3.40 3.38 -33.27
CA LYS A 33 4.09 2.80 -34.43
C LYS A 33 5.02 1.67 -34.02
N GLU A 34 5.89 1.90 -33.04
CA GLU A 34 6.84 0.89 -32.55
C GLU A 34 6.09 -0.29 -31.93
N PHE A 35 5.10 -0.02 -31.08
CA PHE A 35 4.35 -1.07 -30.41
C PHE A 35 3.56 -1.93 -31.39
N ALA A 36 2.90 -1.30 -32.38
CA ALA A 36 2.20 -2.02 -33.43
C ALA A 36 3.15 -2.94 -34.21
N GLN A 37 4.36 -2.48 -34.53
CA GLN A 37 5.36 -3.33 -35.19
C GLN A 37 5.78 -4.53 -34.32
N LEU A 38 6.01 -4.32 -33.02
CA LEU A 38 6.42 -5.39 -32.10
C LEU A 38 5.37 -6.50 -31.96
N ILE A 39 4.09 -6.15 -32.01
CA ILE A 39 2.99 -7.12 -31.92
C ILE A 39 2.44 -7.54 -33.30
N ASP A 40 3.16 -7.19 -34.37
CA ASP A 40 2.83 -7.49 -35.77
C ASP A 40 1.43 -6.97 -36.19
N SER A 41 1.06 -5.78 -35.72
CA SER A 41 -0.21 -5.12 -36.00
C SER A 41 -0.03 -3.83 -36.81
N THR A 42 -1.16 -3.25 -37.24
CA THR A 42 -1.19 -1.90 -37.81
C THR A 42 -1.43 -0.87 -36.71
N VAL A 43 -0.92 0.34 -36.92
CA VAL A 43 -1.18 1.49 -36.02
C VAL A 43 -2.68 1.76 -35.88
N GLN A 44 -3.44 1.61 -36.98
CA GLN A 44 -4.88 1.81 -36.98
C GLN A 44 -5.62 0.77 -36.12
N ALA A 45 -5.22 -0.51 -36.21
CA ALA A 45 -5.79 -1.56 -35.39
C ALA A 45 -5.47 -1.33 -33.90
N LEU A 46 -4.20 -1.04 -33.58
CA LEU A 46 -3.80 -0.70 -32.21
C LEU A 46 -4.58 0.50 -31.67
N SER A 47 -4.74 1.55 -32.45
CA SER A 47 -5.52 2.73 -32.06
C SER A 47 -6.98 2.37 -31.78
N ASN A 48 -7.60 1.51 -32.61
CA ASN A 48 -8.97 1.05 -32.36
C ASN A 48 -9.07 0.22 -31.06
N TRP A 49 -8.08 -0.63 -30.77
CA TRP A 49 -8.02 -1.41 -29.52
C TRP A 49 -7.86 -0.51 -28.30
N GLU A 50 -6.91 0.41 -28.31
CA GLU A 50 -6.64 1.32 -27.18
C GLU A 50 -7.82 2.24 -26.85
N ASN A 51 -8.70 2.48 -27.83
CA ASN A 51 -9.92 3.26 -27.67
C ASN A 51 -11.18 2.38 -27.46
N GLY A 52 -11.03 1.07 -27.30
CA GLY A 52 -12.14 0.14 -27.02
C GLY A 52 -13.16 -0.01 -28.15
N ARG A 53 -12.79 0.29 -29.40
CA ARG A 53 -13.71 0.17 -30.55
C ARG A 53 -13.89 -1.28 -31.01
N ASN A 54 -12.87 -2.11 -30.79
CA ASN A 54 -12.87 -3.55 -30.99
C ASN A 54 -11.72 -4.17 -30.19
N LYS A 55 -11.69 -5.51 -30.10
CA LYS A 55 -10.63 -6.25 -29.42
C LYS A 55 -9.60 -6.88 -30.37
N PRO A 56 -8.35 -7.09 -29.92
CA PRO A 56 -7.38 -7.90 -30.65
C PRO A 56 -7.83 -9.36 -30.74
N ASN A 57 -7.34 -10.07 -31.75
CA ASN A 57 -7.54 -11.52 -31.86
C ASN A 57 -6.60 -12.29 -30.90
N ALA A 58 -6.78 -13.61 -30.79
CA ALA A 58 -6.01 -14.45 -29.88
C ALA A 58 -4.48 -14.39 -30.11
N GLN A 59 -4.04 -14.30 -31.37
CA GLN A 59 -2.62 -14.18 -31.70
C GLN A 59 -2.05 -12.84 -31.19
N ARG A 60 -2.77 -11.74 -31.39
CA ARG A 60 -2.34 -10.41 -30.95
C ARG A 60 -2.38 -10.27 -29.43
N LEU A 61 -3.39 -10.85 -28.77
CA LEU A 61 -3.43 -10.92 -27.30
C LEU A 61 -2.22 -11.65 -26.74
N ARG A 62 -1.82 -12.77 -27.35
CA ARG A 62 -0.62 -13.51 -26.97
C ARG A 62 0.64 -12.66 -27.13
N SER A 63 0.84 -12.02 -28.27
CA SER A 63 1.99 -11.13 -28.49
C SER A 63 2.06 -9.98 -27.49
N ILE A 64 0.91 -9.38 -27.15
CA ILE A 64 0.85 -8.31 -26.14
C ILE A 64 1.20 -8.87 -24.75
N ALA A 65 0.66 -10.03 -24.38
CA ALA A 65 0.92 -10.66 -23.09
C ALA A 65 2.39 -11.06 -22.94
N ASP A 66 2.99 -11.66 -23.96
CA ASP A 66 4.41 -12.04 -24.00
C ASP A 66 5.31 -10.82 -23.83
N LEU A 67 5.01 -9.73 -24.55
CA LEU A 67 5.76 -8.48 -24.46
C LEU A 67 5.68 -7.84 -23.06
N ALA A 68 4.53 -7.98 -22.40
CA ALA A 68 4.29 -7.49 -21.04
C ALA A 68 4.73 -8.46 -19.94
N GLY A 69 5.28 -9.63 -20.29
CA GLY A 69 5.69 -10.65 -19.32
C GLY A 69 4.53 -11.20 -18.47
N THR A 70 3.31 -11.22 -19.01
CA THR A 70 2.07 -11.69 -18.33
C THR A 70 1.40 -12.77 -19.17
N SER A 71 0.34 -13.39 -18.65
CA SER A 71 -0.49 -14.34 -19.40
C SER A 71 -1.66 -13.65 -20.11
N VAL A 72 -2.18 -14.29 -21.16
CA VAL A 72 -3.41 -13.81 -21.82
C VAL A 72 -4.57 -13.75 -20.82
N ASP A 73 -4.69 -14.76 -19.95
CA ASP A 73 -5.71 -14.79 -18.91
C ASP A 73 -5.61 -13.55 -18.01
N GLU A 74 -4.42 -13.22 -17.48
CA GLU A 74 -4.22 -12.02 -16.66
C GLU A 74 -4.50 -10.71 -17.41
N LEU A 75 -4.21 -10.65 -18.71
CA LEU A 75 -4.44 -9.48 -19.55
C LEU A 75 -5.95 -9.19 -19.72
N ILE A 76 -6.74 -10.24 -19.95
CA ILE A 76 -8.18 -10.12 -20.24
C ILE A 76 -9.08 -10.25 -19.01
N SER A 77 -8.54 -10.70 -17.87
CA SER A 77 -9.29 -10.93 -16.63
C SER A 77 -9.67 -9.63 -15.92
N ASP A 78 -10.84 -9.57 -15.28
CA ASP A 78 -11.15 -8.49 -14.35
C ASP A 78 -10.22 -8.47 -13.13
N GLU A 79 -10.27 -7.42 -12.31
CA GLU A 79 -9.34 -7.26 -11.18
C GLU A 79 -9.47 -8.40 -10.15
N LEU A 80 -10.69 -8.87 -9.88
CA LEU A 80 -10.90 -9.99 -8.95
C LEU A 80 -10.27 -11.28 -9.49
N SER A 81 -10.46 -11.56 -10.77
CA SER A 81 -9.89 -12.74 -11.44
C SER A 81 -8.37 -12.66 -11.51
N ARG A 82 -7.81 -11.48 -11.78
CA ARG A 82 -6.36 -11.24 -11.72
C ARG A 82 -5.81 -11.47 -10.32
N TYR A 83 -6.49 -10.96 -9.29
CA TYR A 83 -6.10 -11.20 -7.91
C TYR A 83 -6.14 -12.70 -7.57
N GLU A 84 -7.16 -13.44 -8.00
CA GLU A 84 -7.24 -14.88 -7.74
C GLU A 84 -6.16 -15.67 -8.49
N ILE A 85 -5.80 -15.28 -9.73
CA ILE A 85 -4.65 -15.86 -10.45
C ILE A 85 -3.36 -15.59 -9.67
N PHE A 86 -3.12 -14.35 -9.27
CA PHE A 86 -1.95 -13.93 -8.49
C PHE A 86 -1.85 -14.69 -7.16
N ARG A 87 -2.97 -14.76 -6.43
CA ARG A 87 -3.08 -15.47 -5.16
C ARG A 87 -2.77 -16.96 -5.30
N LYS A 88 -3.23 -17.60 -6.38
CA LYS A 88 -2.92 -19.01 -6.66
C LYS A 88 -1.43 -19.22 -6.92
N LYS A 89 -0.78 -18.33 -7.68
CA LYS A 89 0.68 -18.38 -7.91
C LYS A 89 1.47 -18.30 -6.60
N LEU A 90 1.13 -17.36 -5.73
CA LEU A 90 1.76 -17.25 -4.40
C LEU A 90 1.50 -18.48 -3.51
N LYS A 91 0.27 -19.01 -3.50
CA LYS A 91 -0.04 -20.26 -2.77
C LYS A 91 0.77 -21.46 -3.27
N ASN A 92 1.11 -21.48 -4.56
CA ASN A 92 1.95 -22.50 -5.16
C ASN A 92 3.46 -22.18 -5.01
N ASN A 93 3.80 -21.22 -4.15
CA ASN A 93 5.15 -20.79 -3.85
C ASN A 93 5.99 -20.37 -5.07
N ASP A 94 5.39 -19.59 -5.97
CA ASP A 94 6.11 -18.94 -7.07
C ASP A 94 7.16 -17.95 -6.51
N GLU A 95 8.42 -18.39 -6.38
CA GLU A 95 9.51 -17.63 -5.77
C GLU A 95 9.79 -16.30 -6.51
N LYS A 96 9.67 -16.30 -7.84
CA LYS A 96 9.83 -15.06 -8.62
C LYS A 96 8.79 -14.02 -8.23
N LEU A 97 7.56 -14.45 -7.97
CA LEU A 97 6.49 -13.56 -7.55
C LEU A 97 6.68 -13.06 -6.11
N TRP A 98 7.25 -13.88 -5.23
CA TRP A 98 7.64 -13.47 -3.88
C TRP A 98 8.76 -12.42 -3.90
N ASP A 99 9.79 -12.61 -4.72
CA ASP A 99 10.88 -11.65 -4.91
C ASP A 99 10.34 -10.32 -5.45
N GLN A 100 9.47 -10.38 -6.46
CA GLN A 100 8.78 -9.18 -6.99
C GLN A 100 7.93 -8.48 -5.93
N GLY A 101 7.25 -9.25 -5.08
CA GLY A 101 6.49 -8.73 -3.95
C GLY A 101 7.36 -7.99 -2.94
N ARG A 102 8.54 -8.56 -2.62
CA ARG A 102 9.54 -7.94 -1.74
C ARG A 102 10.00 -6.59 -2.29
N GLU A 103 10.40 -6.55 -3.56
CA GLU A 103 10.84 -5.31 -4.21
C GLU A 103 9.71 -4.29 -4.28
N SER A 104 8.45 -4.73 -4.48
CA SER A 104 7.30 -3.83 -4.46
C SER A 104 7.09 -3.20 -3.07
N ILE A 105 7.35 -3.93 -1.99
CA ILE A 105 7.31 -3.40 -0.62
C ILE A 105 8.42 -2.36 -0.42
N ILE A 106 9.66 -2.69 -0.83
CA ILE A 106 10.81 -1.77 -0.68
C ILE A 106 10.54 -0.48 -1.43
N ASN A 107 10.21 -0.56 -2.73
CA ASN A 107 9.91 0.61 -3.54
C ASN A 107 8.78 1.46 -2.94
N TYR A 108 7.75 0.82 -2.37
CA TYR A 108 6.66 1.54 -1.70
C TYR A 108 7.11 2.25 -0.42
N LEU A 109 7.95 1.62 0.39
CA LEU A 109 8.49 2.19 1.63
C LEU A 109 9.63 3.19 1.40
N GLU A 110 10.20 3.26 0.20
CA GLU A 110 11.21 4.26 -0.19
C GLU A 110 10.61 5.43 -1.00
N ASP A 111 9.32 5.36 -1.37
CA ASP A 111 8.66 6.41 -2.15
C ASP A 111 8.23 7.59 -1.24
N ASP A 112 9.09 8.61 -1.18
CA ASP A 112 8.85 9.86 -0.46
C ASP A 112 7.61 10.64 -0.94
N ASN A 113 7.03 10.32 -2.10
CA ASN A 113 5.88 11.05 -2.64
C ASN A 113 4.55 10.65 -1.99
N TYR A 114 4.54 9.60 -1.18
CA TYR A 114 3.31 9.04 -0.62
C TYR A 114 3.35 9.04 0.90
N HIS A 115 2.42 9.75 1.55
CA HIS A 115 2.35 9.82 3.01
C HIS A 115 0.90 9.60 3.46
N SER A 116 0.61 8.37 3.86
CA SER A 116 -0.62 8.06 4.60
C SER A 116 -0.34 7.93 6.08
N GLU A 117 -1.39 8.00 6.88
CA GLU A 117 -1.31 7.78 8.32
C GLU A 117 -0.74 6.40 8.67
N ALA A 118 -1.17 5.35 7.96
CA ALA A 118 -0.67 4.00 8.17
C ALA A 118 0.82 3.89 7.83
N LEU A 119 1.28 4.56 6.77
CA LEU A 119 2.69 4.58 6.39
C LEU A 119 3.53 5.38 7.40
N SER A 120 3.02 6.51 7.92
CA SER A 120 3.65 7.25 9.02
C SER A 120 3.89 6.35 10.24
N PHE A 121 2.89 5.57 10.63
CA PHE A 121 3.05 4.59 11.72
C PHE A 121 4.08 3.51 11.41
N ILE A 122 4.13 3.01 10.16
CA ILE A 122 5.17 2.04 9.77
C ILE A 122 6.56 2.65 9.93
N TYR A 123 6.78 3.91 9.53
CA TYR A 123 8.07 4.58 9.73
C TYR A 123 8.41 4.81 11.20
N GLU A 124 7.43 5.14 12.05
CA GLU A 124 7.64 5.22 13.50
C GLU A 124 8.09 3.87 14.08
N ILE A 125 7.46 2.77 13.65
CA ILE A 125 7.86 1.41 14.07
C ILE A 125 9.29 1.09 13.59
N ILE A 126 9.62 1.43 12.33
CA ILE A 126 10.97 1.27 11.78
C ILE A 126 11.98 2.06 12.62
N TYR A 127 11.67 3.31 12.95
CA TYR A 127 12.52 4.17 13.76
C TYR A 127 12.75 3.62 15.16
N ILE A 128 11.70 3.12 15.83
CA ILE A 128 11.80 2.45 17.14
C ILE A 128 12.72 1.23 17.04
N TYR A 129 12.53 0.40 16.00
CA TYR A 129 13.36 -0.77 15.76
C TYR A 129 14.84 -0.41 15.56
N GLU A 130 15.14 0.58 14.71
CA GLU A 130 16.51 1.03 14.46
C GLU A 130 17.17 1.60 15.72
N ARG A 131 16.43 2.35 16.54
CA ARG A 131 16.93 2.89 17.80
C ARG A 131 17.31 1.78 18.77
N TRP A 132 16.53 0.70 18.83
CA TRP A 132 16.75 -0.40 19.77
C TRP A 132 17.84 -1.37 19.30
N TYR A 133 17.90 -1.67 18.00
CA TYR A 133 18.80 -2.68 17.42
C TYR A 133 20.02 -2.11 16.71
N GLY A 134 20.10 -0.78 16.57
CA GLY A 134 21.22 -0.04 15.97
C GLY A 134 21.08 0.16 14.46
N SER A 135 21.59 1.30 13.99
CA SER A 135 21.42 1.83 12.62
C SER A 135 22.27 1.15 11.52
N ASN A 136 22.92 0.02 11.80
CA ASN A 136 23.82 -0.64 10.84
C ASN A 136 23.08 -1.57 9.84
N ARG A 137 21.75 -1.65 9.89
CA ARG A 137 20.93 -2.44 8.97
C ARG A 137 20.07 -1.52 8.13
N ASN A 138 19.90 -1.83 6.84
CA ASN A 138 18.82 -1.25 6.05
C ASN A 138 17.49 -1.79 6.62
N ALA A 139 16.80 -1.00 7.44
CA ALA A 139 15.62 -1.46 8.16
C ALA A 139 14.42 -1.71 7.24
N ILE A 140 14.32 -0.99 6.12
CA ILE A 140 13.30 -1.23 5.08
C ILE A 140 13.52 -2.60 4.43
N ASP A 141 14.76 -2.90 4.03
CA ASP A 141 15.12 -4.19 3.43
C ASP A 141 14.87 -5.37 4.39
N TYR A 142 15.22 -5.18 5.66
CA TYR A 142 14.93 -6.14 6.72
C TYR A 142 13.41 -6.34 6.90
N LEU A 143 12.65 -5.25 7.01
CA LEU A 143 11.21 -5.31 7.18
C LEU A 143 10.53 -5.99 5.99
N ALA A 144 10.90 -5.64 4.76
CA ALA A 144 10.38 -6.29 3.56
C ALA A 144 10.65 -7.81 3.58
N THR A 145 11.83 -8.21 4.05
CA THR A 145 12.20 -9.63 4.20
C THR A 145 11.34 -10.34 5.24
N GLU A 146 11.12 -9.73 6.41
CA GLU A 146 10.27 -10.29 7.46
C GLU A 146 8.78 -10.33 7.06
N ILE A 147 8.31 -9.35 6.29
CA ILE A 147 6.96 -9.37 5.70
C ILE A 147 6.80 -10.58 4.79
N ILE A 148 7.74 -10.83 3.88
CA ILE A 148 7.65 -11.99 2.98
C ILE A 148 7.66 -13.30 3.77
N LYS A 149 8.53 -13.44 4.79
CA LYS A 149 8.52 -14.60 5.69
C LYS A 149 7.17 -14.77 6.38
N TYR A 150 6.62 -13.69 6.94
CA TYR A 150 5.31 -13.70 7.58
C TYR A 150 4.21 -14.15 6.61
N LEU A 151 4.17 -13.60 5.40
CA LEU A 151 3.17 -13.93 4.37
C LEU A 151 3.28 -15.38 3.85
N LYS A 152 4.47 -15.98 3.86
CA LYS A 152 4.68 -17.39 3.51
C LYS A 152 4.16 -18.36 4.57
N THR A 153 3.83 -17.91 5.78
CA THR A 153 3.25 -18.78 6.82
C THR A 153 1.83 -19.24 6.48
N GLU A 154 1.41 -20.38 7.05
CA GLU A 154 0.07 -20.93 6.82
C GLU A 154 -1.03 -19.92 7.21
N ASN A 155 -2.15 -19.93 6.46
CA ASN A 155 -3.32 -19.07 6.67
C ASN A 155 -3.17 -17.56 6.37
N LYS A 156 -2.04 -17.10 5.80
CA LYS A 156 -1.86 -15.67 5.45
C LYS A 156 -2.30 -15.25 4.05
N SER A 157 -3.01 -16.12 3.32
CA SER A 157 -3.48 -15.81 1.95
C SER A 157 -4.44 -14.60 1.85
N GLY A 158 -5.00 -14.14 2.97
CA GLY A 158 -5.81 -12.91 3.02
C GLY A 158 -5.00 -11.61 2.90
N TYR A 159 -3.69 -11.68 3.11
CA TYR A 159 -2.76 -10.56 3.00
C TYR A 159 -2.03 -10.49 1.66
N TYR A 160 -2.23 -11.48 0.76
CA TYR A 160 -1.61 -11.46 -0.58
C TYR A 160 -2.05 -10.27 -1.42
N SER A 161 -3.19 -9.67 -1.07
CA SER A 161 -3.65 -8.43 -1.69
C SER A 161 -2.65 -7.28 -1.51
N ILE A 162 -1.85 -7.28 -0.42
CA ILE A 162 -0.76 -6.31 -0.23
C ILE A 162 0.19 -6.36 -1.43
N LEU A 163 0.76 -7.54 -1.69
CA LEU A 163 1.70 -7.73 -2.79
C LEU A 163 1.06 -7.43 -4.15
N PHE A 164 -0.20 -7.83 -4.34
CA PHE A 164 -0.92 -7.57 -5.58
C PHE A 164 -1.12 -6.08 -5.88
N TYR A 165 -1.50 -5.31 -4.87
CA TYR A 165 -1.78 -3.87 -5.02
C TYR A 165 -0.49 -3.06 -5.11
N LEU A 166 0.51 -3.37 -4.28
CA LEU A 166 1.82 -2.72 -4.37
C LEU A 166 2.49 -2.97 -5.73
N SER A 167 2.33 -4.16 -6.32
CA SER A 167 2.88 -4.45 -7.65
C SER A 167 2.20 -3.68 -8.79
N LYS A 168 1.11 -2.95 -8.56
CA LYS A 168 0.45 -2.11 -9.60
C LYS A 168 1.08 -0.73 -9.72
N ASN A 169 1.80 -0.29 -8.70
CA ASN A 169 2.34 1.05 -8.59
C ASN A 169 1.30 2.15 -8.90
N ASP A 170 0.10 2.03 -8.31
CA ASP A 170 -1.05 2.91 -8.59
C ASP A 170 -1.68 3.33 -7.25
N SER A 171 -1.66 4.64 -6.99
CA SER A 171 -2.01 5.24 -5.69
C SER A 171 -3.43 4.95 -5.23
N VAL A 172 -4.35 4.66 -6.14
CA VAL A 172 -5.74 4.29 -5.82
C VAL A 172 -5.80 2.99 -5.01
N TYR A 173 -4.83 2.09 -5.17
CA TYR A 173 -4.82 0.79 -4.51
C TYR A 173 -4.00 0.75 -3.21
N TYR A 174 -3.19 1.78 -2.95
CA TYR A 174 -2.33 1.82 -1.77
C TYR A 174 -3.12 1.90 -0.46
N ALA A 175 -4.16 2.73 -0.39
CA ALA A 175 -4.97 2.88 0.84
C ALA A 175 -5.55 1.55 1.37
N SER A 176 -5.93 0.62 0.47
CA SER A 176 -6.42 -0.71 0.88
C SER A 176 -5.30 -1.69 1.25
N ALA A 177 -4.09 -1.50 0.71
CA ALA A 177 -2.92 -2.33 1.00
C ALA A 177 -2.23 -1.92 2.31
N GLU A 178 -2.19 -0.62 2.59
CA GLU A 178 -1.50 -0.01 3.72
C GLU A 178 -1.98 -0.48 5.08
N ASN A 179 -3.30 -0.51 5.30
CA ASN A 179 -3.84 -0.93 6.59
C ASN A 179 -3.49 -2.39 6.87
N LYS A 180 -3.56 -3.24 5.84
CA LYS A 180 -3.13 -4.63 5.93
C LYS A 180 -1.62 -4.75 6.12
N LEU A 181 -0.84 -3.89 5.49
CA LEU A 181 0.61 -3.82 5.65
C LEU A 181 0.96 -3.44 7.09
N LEU A 182 0.35 -2.38 7.64
CA LEU A 182 0.52 -1.98 9.03
C LEU A 182 0.16 -3.11 9.99
N GLU A 183 -0.96 -3.81 9.76
CA GLU A 183 -1.34 -4.98 10.56
C GLU A 183 -0.26 -6.08 10.52
N VAL A 184 0.31 -6.38 9.35
CA VAL A 184 1.41 -7.33 9.23
C VAL A 184 2.65 -6.86 9.97
N VAL A 185 3.03 -5.59 9.82
CA VAL A 185 4.18 -4.96 10.48
C VAL A 185 4.03 -5.04 12.01
N ILE A 186 2.87 -4.67 12.54
CA ILE A 186 2.56 -4.78 13.98
C ILE A 186 2.72 -6.24 14.43
N ASN A 187 2.15 -7.21 13.70
CA ASN A 187 2.26 -8.62 14.08
C ASN A 187 3.72 -9.13 14.11
N ILE A 188 4.55 -8.67 13.17
CA ILE A 188 5.97 -9.03 13.12
C ILE A 188 6.69 -8.49 14.37
N PHE A 189 6.56 -7.19 14.63
CA PHE A 189 7.33 -6.55 15.71
C PHE A 189 6.73 -6.77 17.11
N SER A 190 5.44 -7.09 17.22
CA SER A 190 4.79 -7.44 18.49
C SER A 190 5.25 -8.79 19.05
N SER A 191 5.96 -9.60 18.26
CA SER A 191 6.57 -10.84 18.75
C SER A 191 7.73 -10.58 19.71
N ASP A 192 8.31 -9.39 19.66
CA ASP A 192 9.34 -8.93 20.58
C ASP A 192 8.70 -8.07 21.68
N LYS A 193 8.86 -8.50 22.93
CA LYS A 193 8.27 -7.83 24.09
C LYS A 193 8.77 -6.39 24.26
N HIS A 194 10.05 -6.10 23.96
CA HIS A 194 10.59 -4.75 24.12
C HIS A 194 10.00 -3.79 23.08
N LEU A 195 9.94 -4.23 21.82
CA LEU A 195 9.32 -3.44 20.75
C LEU A 195 7.81 -3.30 20.94
N PHE A 196 7.14 -4.35 21.40
CA PHE A 196 5.69 -4.35 21.59
C PHE A 196 5.23 -3.18 22.47
N TYR A 197 5.86 -2.94 23.62
CA TYR A 197 5.47 -1.86 24.51
C TYR A 197 5.72 -0.47 23.91
N GLN A 198 6.87 -0.27 23.26
CA GLN A 198 7.20 0.99 22.59
C GLN A 198 6.21 1.31 21.47
N ILE A 199 5.84 0.29 20.68
CA ILE A 199 4.83 0.41 19.61
C ILE A 199 3.46 0.71 20.22
N ALA A 200 3.05 -0.03 21.25
CA ALA A 200 1.77 0.18 21.92
C ALA A 200 1.66 1.59 22.51
N GLN A 201 2.70 2.06 23.19
CA GLN A 201 2.78 3.41 23.74
C GLN A 201 2.62 4.47 22.64
N THR A 202 3.37 4.34 21.55
CA THR A 202 3.30 5.25 20.41
C THR A 202 1.91 5.27 19.77
N MET A 203 1.27 4.10 19.62
CA MET A 203 -0.11 4.00 19.13
C MET A 203 -1.11 4.70 20.05
N ILE A 204 -0.98 4.53 21.36
CA ILE A 204 -1.85 5.17 22.36
C ILE A 204 -1.69 6.68 22.31
N ASP A 205 -0.45 7.17 22.29
CA ASP A 205 -0.14 8.59 22.29
C ASP A 205 -0.62 9.26 20.99
N ASN A 206 -0.37 8.65 19.83
CA ASN A 206 -0.86 9.16 18.54
C ASN A 206 -2.39 9.17 18.47
N THR A 207 -3.05 8.13 19.00
CA THR A 207 -4.52 8.09 19.07
C THR A 207 -5.05 9.20 19.98
N ARG A 208 -4.42 9.42 21.13
CA ARG A 208 -4.78 10.48 22.07
C ARG A 208 -4.64 11.86 21.43
N GLN A 209 -3.55 12.12 20.70
CA GLN A 209 -3.32 13.38 19.99
C GLN A 209 -4.38 13.63 18.91
N LYS A 210 -4.72 12.62 18.10
CA LYS A 210 -5.77 12.75 17.07
C LYS A 210 -7.13 13.04 17.67
N ILE A 211 -7.48 12.36 18.77
CA ILE A 211 -8.71 12.65 19.49
C ILE A 211 -8.71 14.12 19.89
N LEU A 212 -7.67 14.58 20.60
CA LEU A 212 -7.49 15.99 21.01
C LEU A 212 -7.68 16.96 19.83
N GLU A 213 -7.04 16.68 18.70
CA GLU A 213 -7.14 17.47 17.47
C GLU A 213 -8.57 17.59 16.94
N MET A 214 -9.34 16.49 16.97
CA MET A 214 -10.75 16.48 16.57
C MET A 214 -11.67 17.24 17.53
N GLY A 215 -11.28 17.34 18.81
CA GLY A 215 -12.02 18.09 19.82
C GLY A 215 -11.83 19.61 19.75
N TYR A 216 -10.93 20.09 18.89
CA TYR A 216 -10.65 21.51 18.67
C TYR A 216 -11.51 22.08 17.54
N ASP A 217 -12.36 23.08 17.83
CA ASP A 217 -12.89 23.96 16.80
C ASP A 217 -11.88 25.10 16.57
N LYS A 218 -11.13 25.02 15.47
CA LYS A 218 -10.15 26.04 15.07
C LYS A 218 -10.87 27.15 14.30
N THR A 219 -11.16 28.26 14.97
CA THR A 219 -11.64 29.47 14.29
C THR A 219 -10.47 30.42 14.03
N VAL A 220 -10.16 30.62 12.74
CA VAL A 220 -9.17 31.60 12.28
C VAL A 220 -9.87 32.95 12.12
N TYR A 221 -9.36 33.99 12.78
CA TYR A 221 -9.87 35.34 12.58
C TYR A 221 -8.73 36.31 12.30
N LYS A 222 -9.01 37.28 11.42
CA LYS A 222 -8.07 38.34 11.07
C LYS A 222 -8.28 39.51 12.03
N ASN A 223 -7.23 39.92 12.73
CA ASN A 223 -7.30 41.10 13.58
C ASN A 223 -7.15 42.36 12.71
N GLU A 224 -8.26 43.03 12.43
CA GLU A 224 -8.33 44.20 11.55
C GLU A 224 -7.45 45.38 12.00
N LEU A 225 -7.08 45.45 13.28
CA LEU A 225 -6.24 46.52 13.84
C LEU A 225 -4.74 46.29 13.66
N THR A 226 -4.33 45.05 13.45
CA THR A 226 -2.90 44.66 13.42
C THR A 226 -2.50 43.94 12.15
N ASP A 227 -3.46 43.73 11.25
CA ASP A 227 -3.35 42.95 10.00
C ASP A 227 -2.73 41.55 10.19
N CYS A 228 -2.75 41.03 11.42
CA CYS A 228 -2.24 39.72 11.77
C CYS A 228 -3.38 38.71 11.84
N VAL A 229 -3.16 37.54 11.24
CA VAL A 229 -4.05 36.39 11.36
C VAL A 229 -3.78 35.76 12.73
N ARG A 230 -4.82 35.59 13.53
CA ARG A 230 -4.73 34.88 14.81
C ARG A 230 -5.63 33.66 14.80
N GLU A 231 -5.11 32.57 15.35
CA GLU A 231 -5.87 31.35 15.60
C GLU A 231 -6.46 31.42 17.01
N LYS A 232 -7.75 31.15 17.14
CA LYS A 232 -8.37 30.88 18.44
C LYS A 232 -8.94 29.48 18.42
N VAL A 233 -8.37 28.65 19.27
CA VAL A 233 -8.85 27.30 19.54
C VAL A 233 -10.01 27.40 20.52
N ARG A 234 -11.19 26.91 20.14
CA ARG A 234 -12.36 26.83 21.01
C ARG A 234 -12.67 25.37 21.31
N TYR A 235 -12.81 25.04 22.58
CA TYR A 235 -13.11 23.70 23.08
C TYR A 235 -14.62 23.47 23.09
N ASP A 236 -15.27 23.57 21.93
CA ASP A 236 -16.74 23.60 21.88
C ASP A 236 -17.38 22.19 22.02
N PHE A 237 -16.58 21.10 22.07
CA PHE A 237 -17.07 19.71 22.01
C PHE A 237 -16.51 18.68 23.02
N LEU A 238 -15.75 19.10 24.04
CA LEU A 238 -15.22 18.16 25.06
C LEU A 238 -16.29 17.81 26.11
N ASP A 239 -17.19 16.88 25.80
CA ASP A 239 -18.13 16.33 26.80
C ASP A 239 -17.45 15.34 27.77
N GLU A 240 -18.17 14.92 28.81
CA GLU A 240 -17.65 14.02 29.84
C GLU A 240 -17.19 12.67 29.27
N ASN A 241 -17.85 12.15 28.23
CA ASN A 241 -17.45 10.89 27.59
C ASN A 241 -16.10 11.05 26.88
N TYR A 242 -15.89 12.20 26.24
CA TYR A 242 -14.65 12.51 25.56
C TYR A 242 -13.47 12.63 26.56
N LEU A 243 -13.67 13.29 27.70
CA LEU A 243 -12.65 13.38 28.75
C LEU A 243 -12.33 12.00 29.35
N ASN A 244 -13.35 11.19 29.61
CA ASN A 244 -13.18 9.82 30.11
C ASN A 244 -12.37 8.94 29.13
N LEU A 245 -12.57 9.10 27.81
CA LEU A 245 -11.78 8.40 26.80
C LEU A 245 -10.31 8.81 26.84
N LEU A 246 -10.02 10.11 26.96
CA LEU A 246 -8.64 10.61 27.06
C LEU A 246 -7.94 10.13 28.34
N ASP A 247 -8.64 10.10 29.48
CA ASP A 247 -8.10 9.61 30.74
C ASP A 247 -7.85 8.10 30.70
N GLY A 248 -8.73 7.34 30.03
CA GLY A 248 -8.52 5.92 29.77
C GLY A 248 -7.28 5.65 28.92
N LEU A 249 -7.07 6.43 27.85
CA LEU A 249 -5.86 6.32 27.02
C LEU A 249 -4.59 6.72 27.79
N LYS A 250 -4.64 7.77 28.61
CA LYS A 250 -3.52 8.17 29.47
C LYS A 250 -3.13 7.05 30.44
N SER A 251 -4.13 6.44 31.09
CA SER A 251 -3.91 5.32 32.02
C SER A 251 -3.29 4.10 31.33
N LEU A 252 -3.69 3.81 30.08
CA LEU A 252 -3.08 2.74 29.28
C LEU A 252 -1.64 3.06 28.87
N SER A 253 -1.32 4.32 28.56
CA SER A 253 0.03 4.76 28.23
C SER A 253 0.95 4.62 29.45
N GLU A 254 0.52 5.08 30.62
CA GLU A 254 1.25 4.94 31.90
C GLU A 254 1.49 3.47 32.25
N PHE A 255 0.49 2.60 32.07
CA PHE A 255 0.65 1.16 32.27
C PHE A 255 1.68 0.53 31.31
N ALA A 256 1.73 0.97 30.05
CA ALA A 256 2.73 0.49 29.09
C ALA A 256 4.15 0.92 29.48
N GLU A 257 4.33 2.14 30.00
CA GLU A 257 5.61 2.63 30.53
C GLU A 257 6.07 1.81 31.73
N GLU A 258 5.18 1.56 32.70
CA GLU A 258 5.49 0.75 33.88
C GLU A 258 5.93 -0.68 33.51
N LEU A 259 5.29 -1.30 32.52
CA LEU A 259 5.68 -2.63 32.04
C LEU A 259 7.06 -2.62 31.38
N ASN A 260 7.39 -1.56 30.64
CA ASN A 260 8.68 -1.41 29.98
C ASN A 260 9.83 -1.19 31.00
N ASP A 261 9.60 -0.37 32.02
CA ASP A 261 10.58 -0.08 33.07
C ASP A 261 10.90 -1.31 33.93
N ASN A 262 9.90 -2.18 34.17
CA ASN A 262 10.08 -3.43 34.92
C ASN A 262 10.86 -4.52 34.14
N MET A 263 11.21 -4.28 32.88
CA MET A 263 11.94 -5.23 32.02
C MET A 263 13.42 -4.86 31.78
N ASN A 264 13.87 -3.69 32.27
CA ASN A 264 15.27 -3.24 32.27
C ASN A 264 15.97 -3.56 33.59
#